data_AF-A0A356WXL7-F1
#
_entry.id   AF-A0A356WXL7-F1
#
_cell.length_a   1.000
_cell.length_b   1.000
_cell.length_c   1.000
_cell.angle_alpha   90.00
_cell.angle_beta   90.00
_cell.angle_gamma   90.00
#
_symmetry.space_group_name_H-M   'P 1'
#
loop_
_entity.id
_entity.type
_entity.pdbx_description
1 polymer ?
#
loop_
_entity_poly.entity_id
_entity_poly.type
_entity_poly.pdbx_seq_one_letter_code
_entity_poly.pdbx_strand_id
1 'polypeptide(L)'
;DLTKIDTTRAQTKYSNGVHNPAWIGKLAYDKQINSQFRLRASASGYYTAGSVRNTLFGGDRTGSNYYGVMYNAPISNANFTNGRFNPGFGDKVAAVMGNLFLKFSPVQGFSLESFTTLENAGGRGANEPDVRKSNQFVTDLVVRFGADEDFYVGARYNTMKADMGAAQGEPNHYEVDINRVAIAAGWYMTKNVMAKIEYVNQKYNGFPARSIQDGAEFNGLTLQGSIAF
;
A
#
# COMPACT_ATOMS: atom_id res chain seq x y z
N ASP A 1 -23.81 -19.30 19.19
CA ASP A 1 -23.77 -17.94 19.74
C ASP A 1 -22.72 -17.10 19.06
N LEU A 2 -23.14 -16.01 18.41
CA LEU A 2 -22.23 -14.92 18.06
C LEU A 2 -21.86 -14.24 19.39
N THR A 3 -20.65 -14.48 19.88
CA THR A 3 -20.12 -13.82 21.08
C THR A 3 -20.15 -12.31 20.85
N LYS A 4 -21.12 -11.62 21.48
CA LYS A 4 -21.20 -10.15 21.43
C LYS A 4 -19.94 -9.57 22.06
N ILE A 5 -19.41 -8.48 21.49
CA ILE A 5 -18.32 -7.75 22.12
C ILE A 5 -18.89 -7.02 23.34
N ASP A 6 -18.23 -7.19 24.49
CA ASP A 6 -18.55 -6.45 25.71
C ASP A 6 -18.05 -5.00 25.58
N THR A 7 -18.96 -4.06 25.28
CA THR A 7 -18.65 -2.63 25.12
C THR A 7 -18.45 -1.89 26.44
N THR A 8 -18.64 -2.55 27.58
CA THR A 8 -18.34 -1.95 28.89
C THR A 8 -16.83 -1.92 29.17
N ARG A 9 -16.06 -2.75 28.46
CA ARG A 9 -14.61 -2.83 28.59
C ARG A 9 -13.93 -1.65 27.90
N ALA A 10 -12.86 -1.15 28.50
CA ALA A 10 -12.06 -0.06 27.93
C ALA A 10 -11.54 -0.34 26.50
N GLN A 11 -11.23 -1.61 26.20
CA GLN A 11 -10.68 -2.03 24.90
C GLN A 11 -11.68 -1.93 23.73
N THR A 12 -12.98 -1.84 24.02
CA THR A 12 -14.08 -1.96 23.04
C THR A 12 -15.17 -0.91 23.27
N LYS A 13 -14.89 0.07 24.14
CA LYS A 13 -15.83 1.09 24.64
C LYS A 13 -16.59 1.83 23.54
N TYR A 14 -15.95 2.09 22.40
CA TYR A 14 -16.54 2.86 21.31
C TYR A 14 -16.95 1.99 20.12
N SER A 15 -16.75 0.67 20.17
CA SER A 15 -17.33 -0.23 19.17
C SER A 15 -18.84 -0.33 19.39
N ASN A 16 -19.59 -0.54 18.31
CA ASN A 16 -21.02 -0.85 18.43
C ASN A 16 -21.27 -2.30 18.91
N GLY A 17 -20.21 -3.09 19.10
CA GLY A 17 -20.24 -4.44 19.64
C GLY A 17 -20.90 -5.48 18.73
N VAL A 18 -21.09 -5.13 17.45
CA VAL A 18 -21.80 -5.93 16.45
C VAL A 18 -20.87 -6.26 15.29
N HIS A 19 -21.02 -7.45 14.73
CA HIS A 19 -20.43 -7.81 13.44
C HIS A 19 -21.25 -7.17 12.32
N ASN A 20 -20.81 -6.02 11.81
CA ASN A 20 -21.50 -5.37 10.69
C ASN A 20 -21.09 -6.03 9.37
N PRO A 21 -21.98 -6.07 8.38
CA PRO A 21 -21.62 -6.50 7.04
C PRO A 21 -20.55 -5.56 6.46
N ALA A 22 -19.58 -6.15 5.76
CA ALA A 22 -18.62 -5.40 4.97
C ALA A 22 -19.08 -5.35 3.50
N TRP A 23 -19.02 -4.16 2.91
CA TRP A 23 -19.35 -3.91 1.51
C TRP A 23 -18.07 -3.64 0.75
N ILE A 24 -17.88 -4.34 -0.36
CA ILE A 24 -16.75 -4.13 -1.26
C ILE A 24 -17.25 -4.06 -2.70
N GLY A 25 -16.71 -3.12 -3.45
CA GLY A 25 -17.07 -2.93 -4.85
C GLY A 25 -15.88 -2.46 -5.66
N LYS A 26 -15.88 -2.83 -6.94
CA LYS A 26 -14.90 -2.35 -7.92
C LYS A 26 -15.56 -2.18 -9.28
N LEU A 27 -15.22 -1.08 -9.94
CA LEU A 27 -15.55 -0.82 -11.33
C LEU A 27 -14.28 -0.49 -12.09
N ALA A 28 -14.19 -0.95 -13.33
CA ALA A 28 -13.04 -0.71 -14.18
C ALA A 28 -13.47 -0.54 -15.62
N TYR A 29 -12.77 0.35 -16.32
CA TYR A 29 -12.85 0.55 -17.74
C TYR A 29 -11.45 0.40 -18.33
N ASP A 30 -11.31 -0.42 -19.36
CA ASP A 30 -10.05 -0.66 -20.06
C ASP A 30 -10.33 -0.65 -21.55
N LYS A 31 -9.63 0.21 -22.29
CA LYS A 31 -9.79 0.32 -23.73
C LYS A 31 -8.47 0.63 -24.41
N GLN A 32 -8.18 -0.16 -25.44
CA GLN A 32 -7.27 0.23 -26.49
C GLN A 32 -7.99 1.26 -27.38
N ILE A 33 -7.64 2.54 -27.25
CA ILE A 33 -8.34 3.63 -27.94
C ILE A 33 -8.01 3.60 -29.43
N ASN A 34 -6.74 3.38 -29.75
CA ASN A 34 -6.24 3.19 -31.11
C ASN A 34 -4.98 2.30 -31.07
N SER A 35 -4.28 2.13 -32.19
CA SER A 35 -3.07 1.29 -32.26
C SER A 35 -1.94 1.72 -31.34
N GLN A 36 -1.90 2.98 -30.91
CA GLN A 36 -0.81 3.55 -30.11
C GLN A 36 -1.20 3.79 -28.65
N PHE A 37 -2.47 4.01 -28.34
CA PHE A 37 -2.89 4.47 -27.01
C PHE A 37 -3.86 3.51 -26.33
N ARG A 38 -3.54 3.16 -25.08
CA ARG A 38 -4.41 2.41 -24.17
C ARG A 38 -4.65 3.21 -22.91
N LEU A 39 -5.88 3.14 -22.42
CA LEU A 39 -6.27 3.70 -21.14
C LEU A 39 -6.98 2.64 -20.32
N ARG A 40 -6.66 2.57 -19.03
CA ARG A 40 -7.46 1.85 -18.05
C ARG A 40 -7.68 2.72 -16.82
N ALA A 41 -8.93 2.89 -16.43
CA ALA A 41 -9.30 3.56 -15.19
C ALA A 41 -10.08 2.58 -14.30
N SER A 42 -9.87 2.62 -13.00
CA SER A 42 -10.69 1.83 -12.07
C SER A 42 -10.88 2.56 -10.76
N ALA A 43 -12.00 2.26 -10.10
CA ALA A 43 -12.28 2.70 -8.76
C ALA A 43 -12.75 1.51 -7.93
N SER A 44 -12.33 1.44 -6.68
CA SER A 44 -12.81 0.45 -5.73
C SER A 44 -13.10 1.10 -4.39
N GLY A 45 -14.01 0.49 -3.63
CA GLY A 45 -14.37 0.93 -2.30
C GLY A 45 -14.55 -0.26 -1.36
N TYR A 46 -14.28 0.00 -0.09
CA TYR A 46 -14.53 -0.92 1.02
C TYR A 46 -15.19 -0.13 2.17
N TYR A 47 -16.24 -0.69 2.77
CA TYR A 47 -16.92 -0.08 3.90
C TYR A 47 -17.36 -1.13 4.92
N THR A 48 -17.07 -0.89 6.19
CA THR A 48 -17.72 -1.55 7.33
C THR A 48 -18.04 -0.51 8.41
N ALA A 49 -19.24 -0.61 8.98
CA ALA A 49 -19.67 0.27 10.08
C ALA A 49 -19.03 -0.10 11.43
N GLY A 50 -18.42 -1.29 11.54
CA GLY A 50 -17.76 -1.78 12.75
C GLY A 50 -17.50 -3.28 12.67
N SER A 51 -16.39 -3.73 13.26
CA SER A 51 -15.91 -5.10 13.21
C SER A 51 -15.20 -5.44 14.52
N VAL A 52 -15.29 -6.70 15.00
CA VAL A 52 -14.44 -7.18 16.11
C VAL A 52 -12.96 -7.00 15.78
N ARG A 53 -12.61 -7.26 14.51
CA ARG A 53 -11.28 -7.06 13.96
C ARG A 53 -11.40 -6.80 12.46
N ASN A 54 -10.68 -5.80 11.99
CA ASN A 54 -10.49 -5.50 10.58
C ASN A 54 -9.01 -5.64 10.22
N THR A 55 -8.72 -6.21 9.06
CA THR A 55 -7.36 -6.48 8.58
C THR A 55 -7.12 -5.94 7.18
N LEU A 56 -7.94 -5.01 6.68
CA LEU A 56 -7.82 -4.45 5.33
C LEU A 56 -6.39 -3.98 5.03
N PHE A 57 -5.77 -3.25 5.98
CA PHE A 57 -4.40 -2.76 5.88
C PHE A 57 -3.36 -3.60 6.64
N GLY A 58 -3.80 -4.67 7.32
CA GLY A 58 -2.94 -5.52 8.15
C GLY A 58 -2.59 -6.86 7.54
N GLY A 59 -3.20 -7.23 6.41
CA GLY A 59 -2.92 -8.46 5.70
C GLY A 59 -1.77 -8.33 4.72
N ASP A 60 -1.05 -9.43 4.50
CA ASP A 60 -0.10 -9.56 3.41
C ASP A 60 -0.17 -10.97 2.82
N ARG A 61 -0.29 -11.07 1.50
CA ARG A 61 -0.26 -12.34 0.76
C ARG A 61 1.06 -12.52 0.00
N THR A 62 1.75 -11.43 -0.31
CA THR A 62 2.95 -11.43 -1.16
C THR A 62 4.25 -11.31 -0.36
N GLY A 63 4.14 -10.97 0.93
CA GLY A 63 5.29 -10.66 1.77
C GLY A 63 5.84 -9.25 1.51
N SER A 64 6.89 -8.91 2.24
CA SER A 64 7.60 -7.63 2.11
C SER A 64 8.52 -7.64 0.88
N ASN A 65 8.40 -6.63 0.01
CA ASN A 65 9.24 -6.50 -1.19
C ASN A 65 10.70 -6.13 -0.87
N TYR A 66 10.96 -5.59 0.32
CA TYR A 66 12.29 -5.27 0.82
C TYR A 66 12.60 -6.18 2.00
N TYR A 67 13.65 -6.98 1.88
CA TYR A 67 14.06 -7.95 2.89
C TYR A 67 15.12 -7.33 3.79
N GLY A 68 15.09 -7.67 5.09
CA GLY A 68 16.11 -7.22 6.04
C GLY A 68 16.05 -5.73 6.41
N VAL A 69 15.02 -4.98 5.99
CA VAL A 69 14.84 -3.56 6.34
C VAL A 69 13.89 -3.38 7.52
N MET A 70 14.07 -2.30 8.29
CA MET A 70 13.18 -1.88 9.38
C MET A 70 13.03 -2.93 10.51
N TYR A 71 14.13 -3.43 11.06
CA TYR A 71 14.14 -4.36 12.19
C TYR A 71 14.62 -3.69 13.48
N ASN A 72 14.04 -4.08 14.62
CA ASN A 72 14.50 -3.75 15.98
C ASN A 72 14.99 -5.00 16.76
N ALA A 73 15.10 -6.14 16.08
CA ALA A 73 15.52 -7.43 16.60
C ALA A 73 16.27 -8.19 15.48
N PRO A 74 16.90 -9.34 15.77
CA PRO A 74 17.56 -10.14 14.73
C PRO A 74 16.64 -10.41 13.54
N ILE A 75 17.20 -10.34 12.33
CA ILE A 75 16.46 -10.58 11.09
C ILE A 75 15.80 -11.95 11.17
N SER A 76 14.49 -12.00 10.96
CA SER A 76 13.72 -13.23 10.99
C SER A 76 12.65 -13.23 9.91
N ASN A 77 12.25 -14.42 9.47
CA ASN A 77 11.16 -14.64 8.54
C ASN A 77 9.76 -14.45 9.18
N ALA A 78 9.69 -14.14 10.47
CA ALA A 78 8.42 -14.01 11.20
C ALA A 78 7.73 -12.65 10.97
N ASN A 79 8.48 -11.61 10.56
CA ASN A 79 7.94 -10.27 10.41
C ASN A 79 7.61 -9.95 8.93
N PHE A 80 6.41 -10.38 8.51
CA PHE A 80 5.91 -10.18 7.15
C PHE A 80 5.54 -8.71 6.84
N THR A 81 5.42 -7.85 7.86
CA THR A 81 5.01 -6.45 7.73
C THR A 81 6.16 -5.47 7.52
N ASN A 82 7.39 -5.95 7.38
CA ASN A 82 8.57 -5.09 7.29
C ASN A 82 8.55 -4.15 6.09
N GLY A 83 8.87 -2.88 6.32
CA GLY A 83 8.80 -1.85 5.29
C GLY A 83 7.37 -1.57 4.77
N ARG A 84 6.34 -2.18 5.37
CA ARG A 84 4.92 -1.88 5.14
C ARG A 84 4.40 -0.99 6.26
N PHE A 85 3.32 -0.30 5.95
CA PHE A 85 2.64 0.56 6.90
C PHE A 85 1.17 0.14 7.06
N ASN A 86 0.66 0.25 8.27
CA ASN A 86 -0.73 -0.01 8.60
C ASN A 86 -1.25 1.11 9.51
N PRO A 87 -2.30 1.86 9.11
CA PRO A 87 -2.89 2.92 9.92
C PRO A 87 -3.68 2.40 11.14
N GLY A 88 -3.82 1.09 11.31
CA GLY A 88 -4.39 0.48 12.51
C GLY A 88 -5.93 0.57 12.59
N PHE A 89 -6.63 0.67 11.46
CA PHE A 89 -8.08 0.74 11.44
C PHE A 89 -8.70 -0.65 11.71
N GLY A 90 -8.98 -0.94 12.98
CA GLY A 90 -9.38 -2.27 13.45
C GLY A 90 -10.89 -2.51 13.62
N ASP A 91 -11.71 -1.47 13.69
CA ASP A 91 -13.17 -1.56 13.92
C ASP A 91 -13.95 -1.03 12.70
N LYS A 92 -14.11 0.29 12.60
CA LYS A 92 -14.79 0.96 11.48
C LYS A 92 -13.79 1.32 10.40
N VAL A 93 -14.13 1.05 9.14
CA VAL A 93 -13.27 1.37 7.99
C VAL A 93 -14.13 1.80 6.81
N ALA A 94 -13.75 2.91 6.16
CA ALA A 94 -14.22 3.33 4.86
C ALA A 94 -12.99 3.65 4.00
N ALA A 95 -12.77 2.94 2.91
CA ALA A 95 -11.63 3.16 2.03
C ALA A 95 -12.11 3.25 0.58
N VAL A 96 -11.53 4.19 -0.18
CA VAL A 96 -11.74 4.33 -1.61
C VAL A 96 -10.40 4.46 -2.31
N MET A 97 -10.26 3.79 -3.44
CA MET A 97 -9.05 3.80 -4.25
C MET A 97 -9.41 4.04 -5.71
N GLY A 98 -8.73 4.99 -6.34
CA GLY A 98 -8.78 5.25 -7.78
C GLY A 98 -7.45 4.88 -8.43
N ASN A 99 -7.49 4.27 -9.61
CA ASN A 99 -6.32 3.94 -10.40
C ASN A 99 -6.48 4.44 -11.84
N LEU A 100 -5.42 5.00 -12.40
CA LEU A 100 -5.34 5.41 -13.80
C LEU A 100 -4.06 4.86 -14.43
N PHE A 101 -4.22 4.05 -15.47
CA PHE A 101 -3.16 3.52 -16.31
C PHE A 101 -3.26 4.12 -17.70
N LEU A 102 -2.14 4.63 -18.20
CA LEU A 102 -2.00 5.09 -19.58
C LEU A 102 -0.82 4.37 -20.22
N LYS A 103 -0.97 3.96 -21.47
CA LYS A 103 0.11 3.45 -22.30
C LYS A 103 0.10 4.14 -23.65
N PHE A 104 1.27 4.60 -24.07
CA PHE A 104 1.51 5.18 -25.38
C PHE A 104 2.67 4.45 -26.06
N SER A 105 2.38 3.76 -27.16
CA SER A 105 3.33 3.01 -28.00
C SER A 105 3.45 3.71 -29.35
N PRO A 106 4.35 4.71 -29.50
CA PRO A 106 4.47 5.46 -30.75
C PRO A 106 4.99 4.59 -31.90
N VAL A 107 5.85 3.61 -31.59
CA VAL A 107 6.44 2.66 -32.54
C VAL A 107 6.44 1.26 -31.94
N GLN A 108 6.56 0.25 -32.78
CA GLN A 108 6.69 -1.13 -32.32
C GLN A 108 7.93 -1.29 -31.44
N GLY A 109 7.77 -2.01 -30.33
CA GLY A 109 8.87 -2.31 -29.41
C GLY A 109 9.32 -1.13 -28.56
N PHE A 110 8.52 -0.07 -28.46
CA PHE A 110 8.74 1.03 -27.52
C PHE A 110 7.42 1.54 -26.96
N SER A 111 7.34 1.68 -25.64
CA SER A 111 6.18 2.29 -24.99
C SER A 111 6.50 3.08 -23.74
N LEU A 112 5.65 4.08 -23.51
CA LEU A 112 5.61 4.88 -22.30
C LEU A 112 4.36 4.49 -21.53
N GLU A 113 4.53 4.06 -20.29
CA GLU A 113 3.45 3.67 -19.40
C GLU A 113 3.44 4.57 -18.17
N SER A 114 2.26 4.96 -17.71
CA SER A 114 2.06 5.55 -16.39
C SER A 114 0.99 4.78 -15.62
N PHE A 115 1.18 4.65 -14.32
CA PHE A 115 0.19 4.07 -13.42
C PHE A 115 0.10 4.89 -12.14
N THR A 116 -1.04 5.55 -11.94
CA THR A 116 -1.28 6.39 -10.76
C THR A 116 -2.37 5.80 -9.90
N THR A 117 -2.15 5.79 -8.59
CA THR A 117 -3.10 5.36 -7.56
C THR A 117 -3.34 6.50 -6.58
N LEU A 118 -4.60 6.74 -6.26
CA LEU A 118 -5.04 7.59 -5.16
C LEU A 118 -5.83 6.72 -4.20
N GLU A 119 -5.43 6.65 -2.95
CA GLU A 119 -6.18 5.97 -1.90
C GLU A 119 -6.52 6.95 -0.78
N ASN A 120 -7.79 6.96 -0.36
CA ASN A 120 -8.26 7.71 0.80
C ASN A 120 -8.98 6.72 1.70
N ALA A 121 -8.56 6.62 2.94
CA ALA A 121 -9.14 5.74 3.93
C ALA A 121 -9.43 6.51 5.22
N GLY A 122 -10.55 6.18 5.85
CA GLY A 122 -10.91 6.63 7.17
C GLY A 122 -11.24 5.41 8.03
N GLY A 123 -10.74 5.38 9.25
CA GLY A 123 -11.09 4.32 10.18
C GLY A 123 -10.64 4.58 11.61
N ARG A 124 -10.94 3.63 12.48
CA ARG A 124 -10.59 3.69 13.91
C ARG A 124 -10.52 2.30 14.53
N GLY A 125 -9.88 2.19 15.68
CA GLY A 125 -9.92 1.05 16.58
C GLY A 125 -11.18 1.06 17.47
N ALA A 126 -11.45 -0.07 18.11
CA ALA A 126 -12.63 -0.27 18.97
C ALA A 126 -12.61 0.58 20.26
N ASN A 127 -11.43 1.05 20.67
CA ASN A 127 -11.19 1.90 21.82
C ASN A 127 -10.99 3.39 21.45
N GLU A 128 -11.17 3.76 20.19
CA GLU A 128 -11.02 5.15 19.71
C GLU A 128 -12.41 5.77 19.45
N PRO A 129 -12.72 6.96 19.99
CA PRO A 129 -13.98 7.64 19.70
C PRO A 129 -14.02 8.21 18.27
N ASP A 130 -12.88 8.73 17.80
CA ASP A 130 -12.79 9.49 16.56
C ASP A 130 -12.28 8.64 15.40
N VAL A 131 -12.69 9.02 14.19
CA VAL A 131 -12.20 8.42 12.94
C VAL A 131 -10.95 9.16 12.49
N ARG A 132 -9.88 8.41 12.25
CA ARG A 132 -8.59 8.86 11.73
C ARG A 132 -8.53 8.68 10.21
N LYS A 133 -7.71 9.47 9.52
CA LYS A 133 -7.56 9.41 8.05
C LYS A 133 -6.20 8.86 7.65
N SER A 134 -6.15 8.23 6.48
CA SER A 134 -4.92 7.84 5.79
C SER A 134 -5.10 8.07 4.30
N ASN A 135 -4.16 8.79 3.70
CA ASN A 135 -4.19 9.15 2.29
C ASN A 135 -2.88 8.72 1.65
N GLN A 136 -2.96 8.10 0.48
CA GLN A 136 -1.79 7.67 -0.27
C GLN A 136 -1.90 8.11 -1.73
N PHE A 137 -0.78 8.61 -2.24
CA PHE A 137 -0.56 8.91 -3.64
C PHE A 137 0.60 8.05 -4.14
N VAL A 138 0.38 7.31 -5.22
CA VAL A 138 1.44 6.56 -5.89
C VAL A 138 1.39 6.88 -7.38
N THR A 139 2.56 7.10 -7.99
CA THR A 139 2.66 7.17 -9.43
C THR A 139 3.91 6.46 -9.92
N ASP A 140 3.73 5.66 -10.97
CA ASP A 140 4.77 4.95 -11.69
C ASP A 140 4.89 5.53 -13.09
N LEU A 141 6.12 5.71 -13.55
CA LEU A 141 6.46 6.00 -14.95
C LEU A 141 7.41 4.92 -15.44
N VAL A 142 7.09 4.31 -16.58
CA VAL A 142 7.86 3.20 -17.15
C VAL A 142 8.08 3.44 -18.63
N VAL A 143 9.32 3.27 -19.07
CA VAL A 143 9.69 3.17 -20.48
C VAL A 143 9.99 1.71 -20.76
N ARG A 144 9.30 1.13 -21.73
CA ARG A 144 9.57 -0.22 -22.23
C ARG A 144 10.21 -0.16 -23.60
N PHE A 145 11.11 -1.11 -23.86
CA PHE A 145 11.81 -1.22 -25.14
C PHE A 145 12.19 -2.67 -25.44
N GLY A 146 12.58 -2.92 -26.70
CA GLY A 146 12.88 -4.25 -27.23
C GLY A 146 11.77 -4.73 -28.17
N ALA A 147 12.05 -5.68 -29.06
CA ALA A 147 11.11 -6.06 -30.14
C ALA A 147 9.72 -6.44 -29.61
N ASP A 148 9.68 -7.03 -28.41
CA ASP A 148 8.48 -7.45 -27.69
C ASP A 148 8.24 -6.64 -26.39
N GLU A 149 8.86 -5.47 -26.25
CA GLU A 149 8.81 -4.63 -25.04
C GLU A 149 9.30 -5.37 -23.76
N ASP A 150 10.30 -6.23 -23.95
CA ASP A 150 10.82 -7.16 -22.96
C ASP A 150 11.79 -6.51 -21.95
N PHE A 151 12.29 -5.30 -22.23
CA PHE A 151 13.07 -4.52 -21.28
C PHE A 151 12.29 -3.31 -20.78
N TYR A 152 12.59 -2.87 -19.57
CA TYR A 152 12.05 -1.61 -19.07
C TYR A 152 13.01 -0.89 -18.12
N VAL A 153 12.84 0.43 -18.07
CA VAL A 153 13.35 1.29 -16.98
C VAL A 153 12.17 2.12 -16.48
N GLY A 154 12.07 2.30 -15.17
CA GLY A 154 10.98 3.07 -14.59
C GLY A 154 11.32 3.66 -13.25
N ALA A 155 10.47 4.58 -12.82
CA ALA A 155 10.53 5.23 -11.53
C ALA A 155 9.17 5.22 -10.86
N ARG A 156 9.18 5.09 -9.54
CA ARG A 156 8.02 5.16 -8.65
C ARG A 156 8.21 6.32 -7.69
N TYR A 157 7.16 7.10 -7.50
CA TYR A 157 7.00 8.00 -6.36
C TYR A 157 5.78 7.59 -5.56
N ASN A 158 5.93 7.45 -4.24
CA ASN A 158 4.87 7.08 -3.32
C ASN A 158 4.97 7.97 -2.08
N THR A 159 3.87 8.63 -1.74
CA THR A 159 3.73 9.37 -0.49
C THR A 159 2.45 8.95 0.21
N MET A 160 2.53 8.82 1.53
CA MET A 160 1.40 8.47 2.36
C MET A 160 1.43 9.29 3.64
N LYS A 161 0.29 9.88 3.97
CA LYS A 161 0.05 10.57 5.24
C LYS A 161 -1.01 9.83 6.03
N ALA A 162 -0.86 9.71 7.34
CA ALA A 162 -1.88 9.10 8.19
C ALA A 162 -1.95 9.74 9.56
N ASP A 163 -3.17 9.93 10.04
CA ASP A 163 -3.44 10.19 11.45
C ASP A 163 -3.34 8.86 12.20
N MET A 164 -2.45 8.78 13.18
CA MET A 164 -2.21 7.61 14.02
C MET A 164 -2.94 7.76 15.36
N GLY A 165 -3.35 6.62 15.91
CA GLY A 165 -3.90 6.54 17.27
C GLY A 165 -2.82 6.76 18.30
N ALA A 166 -3.20 6.92 19.57
CA ALA A 166 -2.23 7.10 20.65
C ALA A 166 -1.18 5.97 20.69
N ALA A 167 0.06 6.34 20.97
CA ALA A 167 1.22 5.44 21.07
C ALA A 167 2.04 5.76 22.33
N GLN A 168 3.03 4.92 22.63
CA GLN A 168 3.93 5.17 23.75
C GLN A 168 4.72 6.47 23.51
N GLY A 169 4.54 7.46 24.38
CA GLY A 169 5.16 8.79 24.23
C GLY A 169 4.28 9.82 23.49
N GLU A 170 3.21 9.37 22.82
CA GLU A 170 2.23 10.21 22.15
C GLU A 170 0.81 9.82 22.61
N PRO A 171 0.31 10.40 23.72
CA PRO A 171 -0.97 10.01 24.31
C PRO A 171 -2.20 10.44 23.48
N ASN A 172 -1.99 11.32 22.50
CA ASN A 172 -3.02 11.82 21.59
C ASN A 172 -2.78 11.30 20.17
N HIS A 173 -3.70 11.60 19.25
CA HIS A 173 -3.46 11.36 17.83
C HIS A 173 -2.29 12.19 17.31
N TYR A 174 -1.50 11.62 16.40
CA TYR A 174 -0.37 12.26 15.77
C TYR A 174 -0.34 11.96 14.26
N GLU A 175 0.21 12.85 13.44
CA GLU A 175 0.32 12.64 11.99
C GLU A 175 1.68 12.01 11.66
N VAL A 176 1.68 11.04 10.75
CA VAL A 176 2.90 10.43 10.18
C VAL A 176 2.93 10.55 8.67
N ASP A 177 4.14 10.68 8.14
CA ASP A 177 4.39 10.74 6.69
C ASP A 177 5.44 9.72 6.27
N ILE A 178 5.16 9.00 5.18
CA ILE A 178 6.11 8.10 4.54
C ILE A 178 6.28 8.50 3.08
N ASN A 179 7.53 8.72 2.67
CA ASN A 179 7.88 9.06 1.29
C ASN A 179 8.83 8.01 0.74
N ARG A 180 8.57 7.53 -0.48
CA ARG A 180 9.40 6.56 -1.19
C ARG A 180 9.60 6.99 -2.64
N VAL A 181 10.86 6.96 -3.06
CA VAL A 181 11.26 6.99 -4.47
C VAL A 181 11.94 5.65 -4.77
N ALA A 182 11.59 5.05 -5.91
CA ALA A 182 12.32 3.88 -6.40
C ALA A 182 12.59 4.03 -7.90
N ILE A 183 13.76 3.58 -8.34
CA ILE A 183 14.14 3.50 -9.75
C ILE A 183 14.48 2.04 -10.03
N ALA A 184 13.91 1.48 -11.09
CA ALA A 184 14.08 0.09 -11.43
C ALA A 184 14.38 -0.09 -12.92
N ALA A 185 15.16 -1.12 -13.20
CA ALA A 185 15.32 -1.67 -14.54
C ALA A 185 14.99 -3.16 -14.48
N GLY A 186 14.32 -3.69 -15.51
CA GLY A 186 14.00 -5.11 -15.55
C GLY A 186 13.87 -5.66 -16.95
N TRP A 187 13.87 -6.99 -17.00
CA TRP A 187 13.90 -7.79 -18.20
C TRP A 187 12.95 -8.98 -18.07
N TYR A 188 11.99 -9.06 -18.98
CA TYR A 188 11.11 -10.20 -19.20
C TYR A 188 11.84 -11.24 -20.07
N MET A 189 12.63 -12.09 -19.42
CA MET A 189 13.37 -13.18 -20.09
C MET A 189 12.44 -14.12 -20.87
N THR A 190 11.22 -14.31 -20.35
CA THR A 190 10.11 -14.97 -21.06
C THR A 190 8.80 -14.30 -20.65
N LYS A 191 7.68 -14.72 -21.23
CA LYS A 191 6.33 -14.28 -20.81
C LYS A 191 6.02 -14.57 -19.32
N ASN A 192 6.74 -15.51 -18.72
CA ASN A 192 6.49 -16.00 -17.37
C ASN A 192 7.64 -15.71 -16.40
N VAL A 193 8.79 -15.24 -16.88
CA VAL A 193 10.00 -15.04 -16.08
C VAL A 193 10.50 -13.62 -16.25
N MET A 194 10.67 -12.92 -15.13
CA MET A 194 11.18 -11.55 -15.11
C MET A 194 12.29 -11.42 -14.06
N ALA A 195 13.34 -10.69 -14.43
CA ALA A 195 14.39 -10.23 -13.53
C ALA A 195 14.34 -8.70 -13.40
N LYS A 196 14.57 -8.17 -12.19
CA LYS A 196 14.57 -6.73 -11.90
C LYS A 196 15.69 -6.37 -10.93
N ILE A 197 16.32 -5.23 -11.17
CA ILE A 197 17.10 -4.48 -10.19
C ILE A 197 16.37 -3.20 -9.83
N GLU A 198 16.35 -2.85 -8.55
CA GLU A 198 15.69 -1.65 -8.05
C GLU A 198 16.58 -0.96 -7.01
N TYR A 199 16.75 0.36 -7.15
CA TYR A 199 17.24 1.21 -6.07
C TYR A 199 16.05 1.91 -5.42
N VAL A 200 15.95 1.84 -4.10
CA VAL A 200 14.90 2.48 -3.31
C VAL A 200 15.51 3.47 -2.32
N ASN A 201 14.80 4.57 -2.08
CA ASN A 201 14.99 5.45 -0.94
C ASN A 201 13.63 5.68 -0.29
N GLN A 202 13.50 5.38 1.00
CA GLN A 202 12.28 5.60 1.76
C GLN A 202 12.56 6.23 3.11
N LYS A 203 11.78 7.25 3.45
CA LYS A 203 11.86 8.01 4.70
C LYS A 203 10.56 7.95 5.48
N TYR A 204 10.67 7.90 6.80
CA TYR A 204 9.57 7.91 7.76
C TYR A 204 9.68 9.17 8.63
N ASN A 205 8.59 9.93 8.75
CA ASN A 205 8.55 11.20 9.48
C ASN A 205 7.34 11.25 10.41
N GLY A 206 7.44 11.98 11.52
CA GLY A 206 6.35 12.19 12.47
C GLY A 206 6.08 11.02 13.41
N PHE A 207 6.95 10.00 13.43
CA PHE A 207 6.81 8.87 14.34
C PHE A 207 7.34 9.20 15.75
N PRO A 208 6.74 8.65 16.83
CA PRO A 208 7.16 8.90 18.21
C PRO A 208 8.58 8.41 18.49
N ALA A 209 9.32 9.05 19.41
CA ALA A 209 10.73 8.74 19.72
C ALA A 209 11.07 7.29 20.12
N ARG A 210 10.09 6.48 20.51
CA ARG A 210 10.26 5.05 20.85
C ARG A 210 9.84 4.10 19.72
N SER A 211 9.38 4.66 18.62
CA SER A 211 9.02 3.95 17.41
C SER A 211 10.27 3.57 16.63
N ILE A 212 10.27 2.38 16.02
CA ILE A 212 11.35 1.95 15.12
C ILE A 212 11.36 2.76 13.82
N GLN A 213 10.27 3.48 13.56
CA GLN A 213 10.10 4.36 12.41
C GLN A 213 10.48 5.82 12.70
N ASP A 214 10.86 6.17 13.93
CA ASP A 214 11.27 7.55 14.25
C ASP A 214 12.54 7.96 13.51
N GLY A 215 12.43 9.02 12.70
CA GLY A 215 13.49 9.49 11.81
C GLY A 215 14.06 8.43 10.87
N ALA A 216 13.37 7.30 10.70
CA ALA A 216 13.94 6.15 10.04
C ALA A 216 14.02 6.38 8.53
N GLU A 217 15.10 5.89 7.93
CA GLU A 217 15.32 5.91 6.50
C GLU A 217 15.99 4.60 6.09
N PHE A 218 15.56 4.01 4.98
CA PHE A 218 16.33 2.97 4.32
C PHE A 218 16.50 3.31 2.85
N ASN A 219 17.69 3.04 2.35
CA ASN A 219 18.00 3.11 0.94
C ASN A 219 18.94 1.97 0.55
N GLY A 220 18.81 1.47 -0.66
CA GLY A 220 19.59 0.31 -1.08
C GLY A 220 19.13 -0.30 -2.39
N LEU A 221 19.90 -1.30 -2.81
CA LEU A 221 19.65 -2.08 -4.01
C LEU A 221 18.92 -3.38 -3.67
N THR A 222 17.94 -3.73 -4.50
CA THR A 222 17.23 -5.01 -4.43
C THR A 222 17.29 -5.69 -5.79
N LEU A 223 17.62 -6.97 -5.78
CA LEU A 223 17.56 -7.85 -6.94
C LEU A 223 16.37 -8.79 -6.77
N GLN A 224 15.52 -8.89 -7.78
CA GLN A 224 14.28 -9.68 -7.72
C GLN A 224 14.14 -10.52 -9.00
N GLY A 225 13.66 -11.75 -8.82
CA GLY A 225 13.19 -12.61 -9.89
C GLY A 225 11.74 -13.01 -9.63
N SER A 226 10.92 -13.09 -10.68
CA SER A 226 9.54 -13.56 -10.59
C SER A 226 9.30 -14.64 -11.64
N ILE A 227 8.59 -15.70 -11.23
CA ILE A 227 8.17 -16.80 -12.08
C ILE A 227 6.66 -16.96 -11.90
N ALA A 228 5.91 -16.88 -12.99
CA ALA A 228 4.47 -17.11 -13.02
C ALA A 228 4.17 -18.47 -13.69
N PHE A 229 3.40 -19.31 -13.01
CA PHE A 229 2.95 -20.64 -13.46
C PHE A 229 1.49 -20.61 -13.91
#